data_AF-A0A1F0QY64-F1
#
_entry.id   AF-A0A1F0QY64-F1
#
_cell.length_a   1.000
_cell.length_b   1.000
_cell.length_c   1.000
_cell.angle_alpha   90.00
_cell.angle_beta   90.00
_cell.angle_gamma   90.00
#
_symmetry.space_group_name_H-M   'P 1'
#
loop_
_entity.id
_entity.type
_entity.pdbx_description
1 polymer ?
#
loop_
_entity_poly.entity_id
_entity_poly.type
_entity_poly.pdbx_seq_one_letter_code
_entity_poly.pdbx_strand_id
1 'polypeptide(L)'
;MPLLTHRLSRRFFVKGASAAAAAGALTLQAQAAQADEAPANLAPATEETKGPRLVIQRATITETGMTVNYTAHGLREFLTEGTTLTVRHGYVRNDSFETLRSWPLTPEFDGEADSFSGSDQFPIELMQGEGVDHALQLDICSDPWGQEVTHQIAARIPVAETKILKTSFEDVPGSHPFAEDIRMANQKKWLMPNPQSGAFEPDRPVTREELIALLNHAAGHAGVSENSEVAPFADASDRPTANALHWARDRKITEPLTGGDKIDPTAPVSHEELAAVLFQYNAEVQLTEMNEGAGSRFRDVLGAGTLHRYVAWAGANDIVLDSSGVFNPTAPTTRAELARFIRRYKLQNLLFTDFSYVS
;
A
#
# COMPACT_ATOMS: atom_id res chain seq x y z
N MET A 1 11.81 -53.16 10.36
CA MET A 1 10.73 -52.60 9.52
C MET A 1 10.14 -51.39 10.23
N PRO A 2 9.83 -50.27 9.54
CA PRO A 2 10.63 -49.47 8.59
C PRO A 2 11.05 -48.12 9.24
N LEU A 3 12.25 -47.58 9.00
CA LEU A 3 12.65 -46.69 7.89
C LEU A 3 11.76 -45.44 7.72
N LEU A 4 12.21 -44.31 8.27
CA LEU A 4 11.80 -42.97 7.84
C LEU A 4 13.04 -42.22 7.37
N THR A 5 13.17 -42.14 6.06
CA THR A 5 14.18 -41.38 5.32
C THR A 5 13.93 -39.89 5.50
N HIS A 6 14.78 -39.20 6.27
CA HIS A 6 14.92 -37.75 6.13
C HIS A 6 15.63 -37.45 4.82
N ARG A 7 14.86 -37.23 3.74
CA ARG A 7 15.36 -36.60 2.53
C ARG A 7 15.67 -35.14 2.82
N LEU A 8 16.97 -34.84 2.90
CA LEU A 8 17.54 -33.51 2.69
C LEU A 8 17.03 -32.98 1.35
N SER A 9 16.01 -32.13 1.39
CA SER A 9 15.65 -31.32 0.23
C SER A 9 16.55 -30.09 0.23
N ARG A 10 17.68 -30.22 -0.47
CA ARG A 10 18.43 -29.07 -0.98
C ARG A 10 17.47 -28.23 -1.83
N ARG A 11 16.89 -27.18 -1.25
CA ARG A 11 16.25 -26.13 -2.06
C ARG A 11 17.35 -25.25 -2.60
N PHE A 12 17.58 -25.39 -3.90
CA PHE A 12 18.44 -24.52 -4.66
C PHE A 12 17.98 -23.08 -4.47
N PHE A 13 18.90 -22.25 -3.99
CA PHE A 13 18.86 -20.81 -4.19
C PHE A 13 18.81 -20.56 -5.70
N VAL A 14 17.69 -20.04 -6.21
CA VAL A 14 17.71 -19.28 -7.45
C VAL A 14 17.73 -17.81 -7.04
N LYS A 15 18.94 -17.25 -7.07
CA LYS A 15 19.17 -15.82 -7.23
C LYS A 15 18.30 -15.34 -8.40
N GLY A 16 17.47 -14.32 -8.14
CA GLY A 16 16.93 -13.43 -9.17
C GLY A 16 16.27 -14.13 -10.35
N ALA A 17 14.99 -14.45 -10.22
CA ALA A 17 14.13 -14.26 -11.37
C ALA A 17 13.96 -12.74 -11.50
N SER A 18 14.87 -12.14 -12.26
CA SER A 18 14.60 -10.90 -12.97
C SER A 18 13.13 -10.93 -13.38
N ALA A 19 12.37 -9.87 -13.09
CA ALA A 19 11.30 -9.50 -13.98
C ALA A 19 11.95 -9.48 -15.36
N ALA A 20 11.74 -10.54 -16.15
CA ALA A 20 12.17 -10.53 -17.52
C ALA A 20 11.34 -9.39 -18.10
N ALA A 21 12.03 -8.29 -18.38
CA ALA A 21 11.47 -7.16 -19.07
C ALA A 21 10.94 -7.71 -20.39
N ALA A 22 9.64 -7.98 -20.46
CA ALA A 22 8.91 -7.89 -21.70
C ALA A 22 8.87 -6.40 -22.06
N ALA A 23 10.01 -5.89 -22.51
CA ALA A 23 10.14 -4.61 -23.18
C ALA A 23 9.59 -4.74 -24.61
N GLY A 24 8.33 -5.17 -24.72
CA GLY A 24 7.51 -4.99 -25.91
C GLY A 24 6.58 -3.81 -25.62
N ALA A 25 6.53 -2.83 -26.50
CA ALA A 25 5.62 -1.70 -26.36
C ALA A 25 4.17 -2.21 -26.34
N LEU A 26 3.60 -2.35 -25.14
CA LEU A 26 2.19 -2.63 -24.93
C LEU A 26 1.39 -1.44 -25.48
N THR A 27 0.65 -1.65 -26.56
CA THR A 27 -0.31 -0.65 -27.05
C THR A 27 -1.51 -0.62 -26.12
N LEU A 28 -1.57 0.39 -25.25
CA LEU A 28 -2.71 0.67 -24.38
C LEU A 28 -3.95 1.03 -25.21
N GLN A 29 -5.05 0.33 -24.96
CA GLN A 29 -6.33 0.65 -25.60
C GLN A 29 -6.87 1.97 -25.03
N ALA A 30 -7.14 2.95 -25.90
CA ALA A 30 -7.87 4.16 -25.54
C ALA A 30 -9.36 3.81 -25.48
N GLN A 31 -9.97 3.92 -24.29
CA GLN A 31 -11.41 3.75 -24.16
C GLN A 31 -12.09 5.10 -24.39
N ALA A 32 -13.00 5.14 -25.37
CA ALA A 32 -13.80 6.33 -25.64
C ALA A 32 -14.69 6.63 -24.43
N ALA A 33 -14.52 7.81 -23.84
CA ALA A 33 -15.41 8.32 -22.79
C ALA A 33 -16.76 8.68 -23.41
N GLN A 34 -17.80 7.86 -23.22
CA GLN A 34 -19.18 8.28 -23.51
C GLN A 34 -20.19 7.63 -22.58
N ALA A 35 -20.84 8.46 -21.76
CA ALA A 35 -22.25 8.35 -21.41
C ALA A 35 -22.77 9.68 -20.84
N ASP A 36 -22.85 10.73 -21.67
CA ASP A 36 -24.05 11.58 -21.80
C ASP A 36 -23.85 12.61 -22.92
N GLU A 37 -24.47 12.35 -24.06
CA GLU A 37 -24.99 13.31 -25.07
C GLU A 37 -25.07 12.58 -26.41
N ALA A 38 -26.28 12.18 -26.77
CA ALA A 38 -26.60 11.82 -28.14
C ALA A 38 -26.52 13.08 -29.01
N PRO A 39 -25.98 12.96 -30.23
CA PRO A 39 -26.81 13.26 -31.37
C PRO A 39 -26.87 12.09 -32.33
N ALA A 40 -28.07 11.87 -32.85
CA ALA A 40 -28.34 10.91 -33.90
C ALA A 40 -27.46 11.19 -35.12
N ASN A 41 -27.05 10.07 -35.76
CA ASN A 41 -26.63 9.95 -37.16
C ASN A 41 -25.10 9.96 -37.42
N LEU A 42 -24.46 8.79 -37.27
CA LEU A 42 -23.20 8.43 -37.93
C LEU A 42 -23.21 6.93 -38.31
N ALA A 43 -22.60 6.64 -39.46
CA ALA A 43 -22.58 5.43 -40.29
C ALA A 43 -22.23 4.09 -39.57
N PRO A 44 -22.54 2.92 -40.17
CA PRO A 44 -22.40 1.63 -39.49
C PRO A 44 -20.94 1.18 -39.35
N ALA A 45 -20.65 0.61 -38.18
CA ALA A 45 -19.59 -0.34 -37.85
C ALA A 45 -18.17 -0.01 -38.36
N THR A 46 -17.42 0.75 -37.57
CA THR A 46 -15.95 0.66 -37.54
C THR A 46 -15.52 -0.79 -37.30
N GLU A 47 -14.60 -1.27 -38.13
CA GLU A 47 -13.97 -2.59 -38.11
C GLU A 47 -13.82 -3.18 -36.71
N GLU A 48 -14.42 -4.35 -36.47
CA GLU A 48 -14.12 -5.16 -35.30
C GLU A 48 -12.64 -5.53 -35.34
N THR A 49 -11.84 -4.92 -34.46
CA THR A 49 -10.46 -5.33 -34.19
C THR A 49 -10.44 -6.81 -33.83
N LYS A 50 -10.01 -7.67 -34.77
CA LYS A 50 -9.77 -9.10 -34.55
C LYS A 50 -8.64 -9.26 -33.53
N GLY A 51 -8.94 -9.79 -32.35
CA GLY A 51 -7.97 -10.06 -31.29
C GLY A 51 -8.58 -9.91 -29.90
N PRO A 52 -7.88 -10.37 -28.86
CA PRO A 52 -8.42 -10.33 -27.52
C PRO A 52 -8.39 -8.89 -26.99
N ARG A 53 -9.47 -8.45 -26.35
CA ARG A 53 -9.65 -7.06 -25.89
C ARG A 53 -10.18 -7.02 -24.47
N LEU A 54 -9.77 -6.01 -23.70
CA LEU A 54 -10.19 -5.81 -22.32
C LEU A 54 -11.05 -4.54 -22.21
N VAL A 55 -12.29 -4.69 -21.79
CA VAL A 55 -13.26 -3.60 -21.69
C VAL A 55 -13.59 -3.36 -20.22
N ILE A 56 -13.15 -2.23 -19.67
CA ILE A 56 -13.64 -1.72 -18.39
C ILE A 56 -15.10 -1.27 -18.54
N GLN A 57 -15.99 -1.89 -17.78
CA GLN A 57 -17.43 -1.58 -17.77
C GLN A 57 -17.73 -0.40 -16.83
N ARG A 58 -17.15 -0.44 -15.62
CA ARG A 58 -17.37 0.57 -14.58
C ARG A 58 -16.25 0.56 -13.56
N ALA A 59 -15.72 1.73 -13.24
CA ALA A 59 -14.87 1.95 -12.07
C ALA A 59 -15.63 2.80 -11.04
N THR A 60 -15.68 2.36 -9.79
CA THR A 60 -16.31 3.11 -8.69
C THR A 60 -15.31 3.28 -7.56
N ILE A 61 -15.04 4.52 -7.18
CA ILE A 61 -14.19 4.83 -6.03
C ILE A 61 -15.06 4.88 -4.77
N THR A 62 -14.59 4.20 -3.73
CA THR A 62 -15.15 4.24 -2.37
C THR A 62 -14.04 4.55 -1.36
N GLU A 63 -14.38 4.57 -0.07
CA GLU A 63 -13.38 4.74 0.99
C GLU A 63 -12.35 3.60 1.04
N THR A 64 -12.69 2.41 0.52
CA THR A 64 -11.84 1.20 0.59
C THR A 64 -11.07 0.90 -0.70
N GLY A 65 -11.33 1.61 -1.79
CA GLY A 65 -10.65 1.35 -3.06
C GLY A 65 -11.43 1.79 -4.27
N MET A 66 -10.84 1.50 -5.42
CA MET A 66 -11.53 1.53 -6.69
C MET A 66 -11.95 0.11 -7.04
N THR A 67 -13.25 -0.15 -7.11
CA THR A 67 -13.77 -1.39 -7.67
C THR A 67 -13.90 -1.24 -9.18
N VAL A 68 -13.25 -2.12 -9.93
CA VAL A 68 -13.21 -2.12 -11.39
C VAL A 68 -13.92 -3.37 -11.89
N ASN A 69 -15.03 -3.17 -12.60
CA ASN A 69 -15.73 -4.23 -13.31
C ASN A 69 -15.26 -4.23 -14.77
N TYR A 70 -14.93 -5.39 -15.30
CA TYR A 70 -14.39 -5.53 -16.64
C TYR A 70 -14.85 -6.82 -17.32
N THR A 71 -14.77 -6.81 -18.66
CA THR A 71 -14.97 -7.98 -19.52
C THR A 71 -13.87 -8.05 -20.55
N ALA A 72 -13.18 -9.18 -20.61
CA ALA A 72 -12.32 -9.55 -21.72
C ALA A 72 -13.13 -10.28 -22.78
N HIS A 73 -12.89 -9.98 -24.06
CA HIS A 73 -13.56 -10.59 -25.22
C HIS A 73 -12.53 -11.14 -26.21
N GLY A 74 -12.97 -12.04 -27.09
CA GLY A 74 -12.11 -12.59 -28.15
C GLY A 74 -11.06 -13.56 -27.61
N LEU A 75 -11.36 -14.22 -26.50
CA LEU A 75 -10.41 -15.11 -25.81
C LEU A 75 -10.40 -16.53 -26.39
N ARG A 76 -11.44 -16.92 -27.14
CA ARG A 76 -11.67 -18.31 -27.56
C ARG A 76 -10.46 -18.98 -28.21
N GLU A 77 -9.76 -18.28 -29.11
CA GLU A 77 -8.60 -18.83 -29.83
C GLU A 77 -7.32 -18.89 -28.98
N PHE A 78 -7.34 -18.30 -27.78
CA PHE A 78 -6.19 -18.16 -26.88
C PHE A 78 -6.31 -19.01 -25.60
N LEU A 79 -7.48 -19.61 -25.37
CA LEU A 79 -7.74 -20.44 -24.19
C LEU A 79 -7.68 -21.93 -24.57
N THR A 80 -6.71 -22.65 -24.01
CA THR A 80 -6.60 -24.11 -24.07
C THR A 80 -6.59 -24.73 -22.67
N GLU A 81 -6.78 -26.04 -22.55
CA GLU A 81 -6.64 -26.74 -21.26
C GLU A 81 -5.27 -26.43 -20.63
N GLY A 82 -5.26 -26.03 -19.36
CA GLY A 82 -4.04 -25.61 -18.64
C GLY A 82 -3.68 -24.12 -18.75
N THR A 83 -4.40 -23.35 -19.56
CA THR A 83 -4.21 -21.89 -19.65
C THR A 83 -4.68 -21.23 -18.35
N THR A 84 -3.89 -20.27 -17.84
CA THR A 84 -4.30 -19.44 -16.71
C THR A 84 -4.39 -17.97 -17.13
N LEU A 85 -5.26 -17.24 -16.45
CA LEU A 85 -5.39 -15.80 -16.63
C LEU A 85 -4.81 -15.11 -15.41
N THR A 86 -3.95 -14.11 -15.61
CA THR A 86 -3.45 -13.29 -14.51
C THR A 86 -3.89 -11.86 -14.72
N VAL A 87 -4.59 -11.29 -13.74
CA VAL A 87 -5.00 -9.89 -13.79
C VAL A 87 -4.01 -9.07 -12.99
N ARG A 88 -3.49 -8.02 -13.63
CA ARG A 88 -2.50 -7.10 -13.07
C ARG A 88 -3.08 -5.70 -12.97
N HIS A 89 -2.91 -5.12 -11.80
CA HIS A 89 -3.20 -3.73 -11.52
C HIS A 89 -1.96 -2.88 -11.75
N GLY A 90 -2.12 -1.67 -12.29
CA GLY A 90 -0.98 -0.80 -12.56
C GLY A 90 -1.35 0.62 -12.92
N TYR A 91 -0.34 1.36 -13.36
CA TYR A 91 -0.48 2.72 -13.88
C TYR A 91 0.14 2.82 -15.27
N VAL A 92 -0.29 3.82 -16.02
CA VAL A 92 0.36 4.20 -17.27
C VAL A 92 1.35 5.33 -17.00
N ARG A 93 2.61 5.10 -17.39
CA ARG A 93 3.66 6.11 -17.37
C ARG A 93 4.42 6.08 -18.68
N ASN A 94 4.50 7.22 -19.37
CA ASN A 94 5.15 7.32 -20.68
C ASN A 94 4.65 6.24 -21.67
N ASP A 95 3.33 6.03 -21.72
CA ASP A 95 2.67 4.97 -22.49
C ASP A 95 3.11 3.52 -22.18
N SER A 96 3.77 3.31 -21.04
CA SER A 96 4.13 1.98 -20.53
C SER A 96 3.30 1.64 -19.31
N PHE A 97 2.93 0.36 -19.17
CA PHE A 97 2.25 -0.15 -17.98
C PHE A 97 3.27 -0.46 -16.88
N GLU A 98 3.11 0.16 -15.70
CA GLU A 98 3.84 -0.17 -14.48
C GLU A 98 2.98 -1.06 -13.58
N THR A 99 3.40 -2.31 -13.36
CA THR A 99 2.67 -3.29 -12.55
C THR A 99 2.80 -2.98 -11.05
N LEU A 100 1.68 -3.07 -10.33
CA LEU A 100 1.61 -2.98 -8.88
C LEU A 100 1.47 -4.33 -8.21
N ARG A 101 0.52 -5.13 -8.71
CA ARG A 101 0.12 -6.39 -8.08
C ARG A 101 -0.56 -7.29 -9.12
N SER A 102 -0.49 -8.60 -8.91
CA SER A 102 -1.01 -9.64 -9.80
C SER A 102 -1.86 -10.65 -9.03
N TRP A 103 -2.98 -11.07 -9.61
CA TRP A 103 -3.87 -12.08 -9.07
C TRP A 103 -4.03 -13.16 -10.13
N PRO A 104 -3.59 -14.40 -9.84
CA PRO A 104 -3.91 -15.52 -10.71
C PRO A 104 -5.40 -15.82 -10.58
N LEU A 105 -6.06 -15.99 -11.71
CA LEU A 105 -7.43 -16.42 -11.83
C LEU A 105 -7.43 -17.73 -12.59
N THR A 106 -8.09 -18.74 -12.02
CA THR A 106 -8.39 -19.98 -12.73
C THR A 106 -9.75 -19.83 -13.38
N PRO A 107 -9.84 -19.54 -14.68
CA PRO A 107 -11.14 -19.48 -15.34
C PRO A 107 -11.79 -20.87 -15.29
N GLU A 108 -13.07 -20.94 -14.93
CA GLU A 108 -13.87 -22.14 -15.17
C GLU A 108 -14.06 -22.26 -16.68
N PHE A 109 -13.26 -23.11 -17.33
CA PHE A 109 -13.26 -23.27 -18.77
C PHE A 109 -14.18 -24.41 -19.18
N ASP A 110 -15.27 -24.10 -19.88
CA ASP A 110 -16.22 -25.07 -20.44
C ASP A 110 -16.06 -25.29 -21.96
N GLY A 111 -15.03 -24.70 -22.58
CA GLY A 111 -14.72 -24.85 -24.01
C GLY A 111 -15.49 -23.92 -24.95
N GLU A 112 -16.49 -23.17 -24.46
CA GLU A 112 -17.28 -22.25 -25.28
C GLU A 112 -17.05 -20.76 -24.94
N ALA A 113 -16.36 -20.48 -23.83
CA ALA A 113 -16.12 -19.13 -23.35
C ALA A 113 -15.30 -18.26 -24.33
N ASP A 114 -15.95 -17.28 -24.96
CA ASP A 114 -15.30 -16.21 -25.74
C ASP A 114 -15.03 -14.94 -24.89
N SER A 115 -15.58 -14.92 -23.66
CA SER A 115 -15.45 -13.78 -22.76
C SER A 115 -15.21 -14.19 -21.32
N PHE A 116 -14.43 -13.39 -20.61
CA PHE A 116 -14.20 -13.50 -19.18
C PHE A 116 -14.60 -12.20 -18.50
N SER A 117 -15.43 -12.23 -17.47
CA SER A 117 -15.79 -11.03 -16.71
C SER A 117 -15.34 -11.17 -15.26
N GLY A 118 -14.88 -10.06 -14.70
CA GLY A 118 -14.38 -10.00 -13.34
C GLY A 118 -14.71 -8.67 -12.67
N SER A 119 -14.64 -8.69 -11.34
CA SER A 119 -14.67 -7.51 -10.51
C SER A 119 -13.44 -7.56 -9.62
N ASP A 120 -12.58 -6.57 -9.76
CA ASP A 120 -11.36 -6.46 -8.97
C ASP A 120 -11.37 -5.19 -8.14
N GLN A 121 -10.75 -5.27 -6.96
CA GLN A 121 -10.57 -4.13 -6.07
C GLN A 121 -9.13 -3.65 -6.19
N PHE A 122 -8.95 -2.42 -6.68
CA PHE A 122 -7.74 -1.63 -6.48
C PHE A 122 -7.79 -1.08 -5.06
N PRO A 123 -6.98 -1.59 -4.11
CA PRO A 123 -6.97 -1.09 -2.75
C PRO A 123 -6.64 0.39 -2.77
N ILE A 124 -7.32 1.16 -1.95
CA ILE A 124 -7.17 2.61 -1.92
C ILE A 124 -5.71 2.99 -1.62
N GLU A 125 -4.92 2.13 -0.96
CA GLU A 125 -3.52 2.31 -0.61
C GLU A 125 -2.58 2.27 -1.81
N LEU A 126 -3.00 1.53 -2.84
CA LEU A 126 -2.32 1.43 -4.11
C LEU A 126 -2.86 2.46 -5.10
N MET A 127 -3.75 3.38 -4.72
CA MET A 127 -4.16 4.45 -5.63
C MET A 127 -3.14 5.61 -5.58
N GLN A 128 -2.90 6.24 -6.73
CA GLN A 128 -2.05 7.43 -6.82
C GLN A 128 -2.93 8.68 -6.84
N GLY A 129 -2.27 9.83 -6.88
CA GLY A 129 -2.89 11.15 -6.87
C GLY A 129 -3.71 11.46 -8.10
N GLU A 130 -4.36 12.63 -8.06
CA GLU A 130 -5.07 13.19 -9.21
C GLU A 130 -4.13 13.26 -10.43
N GLY A 131 -4.67 12.90 -11.60
CA GLY A 131 -3.93 12.95 -12.87
C GLY A 131 -3.08 11.72 -13.20
N VAL A 132 -3.15 10.64 -12.41
CA VAL A 132 -2.50 9.37 -12.76
C VAL A 132 -3.47 8.45 -13.51
N ASP A 133 -3.04 8.00 -14.68
CA ASP A 133 -3.75 7.02 -15.50
C ASP A 133 -3.66 5.63 -14.87
N HIS A 134 -4.74 5.18 -14.23
CA HIS A 134 -4.86 3.80 -13.77
C HIS A 134 -5.11 2.86 -14.95
N ALA A 135 -4.54 1.66 -14.90
CA ALA A 135 -4.76 0.65 -15.91
C ALA A 135 -4.93 -0.75 -15.30
N LEU A 136 -5.64 -1.58 -16.04
CA LEU A 136 -5.79 -3.01 -15.81
C LEU A 136 -5.12 -3.75 -16.96
N GLN A 137 -4.32 -4.76 -16.65
CA GLN A 137 -3.72 -5.65 -17.63
C GLN A 137 -4.17 -7.09 -17.38
N LEU A 138 -4.53 -7.79 -18.44
CA LEU A 138 -4.81 -9.22 -18.45
C LEU A 138 -3.67 -9.93 -19.18
N ASP A 139 -3.03 -10.87 -18.50
CA ASP A 139 -2.07 -11.80 -19.09
C ASP A 139 -2.74 -13.15 -19.33
N ILE A 140 -2.49 -13.71 -20.51
CA ILE A 140 -2.87 -15.08 -20.87
C ILE A 140 -1.62 -15.94 -20.80
N CYS A 141 -1.60 -16.90 -19.88
CA CYS A 141 -0.42 -17.72 -19.60
C CYS A 141 -0.61 -19.16 -20.10
N SER A 142 0.39 -19.73 -20.79
CA SER A 142 0.35 -21.10 -21.30
C SER A 142 0.50 -22.16 -20.22
N ASP A 143 0.93 -21.76 -19.02
CA ASP A 143 1.15 -22.66 -17.91
C ASP A 143 0.13 -22.48 -16.77
N PRO A 144 -0.08 -23.53 -15.94
CA PRO A 144 -0.94 -23.46 -14.77
C PRO A 144 -0.46 -22.54 -13.63
N TRP A 145 0.76 -22.02 -13.72
CA TRP A 145 1.42 -21.26 -12.64
C TRP A 145 1.51 -19.76 -12.94
N GLY A 146 1.00 -19.31 -14.09
CA GLY A 146 1.04 -17.93 -14.54
C GLY A 146 2.44 -17.40 -14.87
N GLN A 147 3.43 -18.26 -15.12
CA GLN A 147 4.83 -17.83 -15.33
C GLN A 147 5.15 -17.50 -16.79
N GLU A 148 4.63 -18.29 -17.72
CA GLU A 148 4.86 -18.16 -19.15
C GLU A 148 3.71 -17.40 -19.81
N VAL A 149 3.91 -16.08 -19.97
CA VAL A 149 2.93 -15.18 -20.60
C VAL A 149 3.01 -15.32 -22.12
N THR A 150 1.88 -15.65 -22.75
CA THR A 150 1.77 -15.75 -24.21
C THR A 150 1.17 -14.49 -24.85
N HIS A 151 0.19 -13.87 -24.16
CA HIS A 151 -0.49 -12.68 -24.64
C HIS A 151 -0.75 -11.71 -23.49
N GLN A 152 -0.74 -10.41 -23.79
CA GLN A 152 -0.99 -9.34 -22.83
C GLN A 152 -1.91 -8.30 -23.43
N ILE A 153 -2.89 -7.86 -22.64
CA ILE A 153 -3.89 -6.87 -23.06
C ILE A 153 -4.07 -5.90 -21.92
N ALA A 154 -3.94 -4.59 -22.19
CA ALA A 154 -4.13 -3.55 -21.19
C ALA A 154 -5.21 -2.56 -21.60
N ALA A 155 -6.01 -2.15 -20.61
CA ALA A 155 -7.03 -1.12 -20.74
C ALA A 155 -6.81 -0.03 -19.70
N ARG A 156 -6.87 1.24 -20.13
CA ARG A 156 -6.96 2.37 -19.20
C ARG A 156 -8.28 2.28 -18.46
N ILE A 157 -8.27 2.59 -17.16
CA ILE A 157 -9.46 2.61 -16.32
C ILE A 157 -10.04 4.04 -16.37
N PRO A 158 -11.18 4.27 -17.03
CA PRO A 158 -11.84 5.57 -17.06
C PRO A 158 -12.46 5.83 -15.69
N VAL A 159 -11.71 6.51 -14.82
CA VAL A 159 -12.22 6.95 -13.53
C VAL A 159 -13.04 8.21 -13.77
N ALA A 160 -14.36 8.07 -13.89
CA ALA A 160 -15.24 9.22 -13.71
C ALA A 160 -15.00 9.74 -12.29
N GLU A 161 -14.59 11.01 -12.14
CA GLU A 161 -14.33 11.68 -10.86
C GLU A 161 -15.54 11.53 -9.94
N THR A 162 -15.60 10.41 -9.24
CA THR A 162 -16.69 10.07 -8.33
C THR A 162 -16.24 10.55 -6.99
N LYS A 163 -16.41 11.87 -6.79
CA LYS A 163 -16.31 12.57 -5.51
C LYS A 163 -15.17 11.98 -4.67
N ILE A 164 -13.94 12.15 -5.14
CA ILE A 164 -12.80 12.05 -4.22
C ILE A 164 -13.20 12.95 -3.06
N LEU A 165 -13.41 12.37 -1.86
CA LEU A 165 -13.64 13.11 -0.63
C LEU A 165 -12.70 14.30 -0.67
N LYS A 166 -13.12 15.51 -0.32
CA LYS A 166 -12.25 16.71 -0.36
C LYS A 166 -10.97 16.38 0.43
N THR A 167 -9.95 15.93 -0.29
CA THR A 167 -8.75 15.27 0.27
C THR A 167 -7.56 16.22 0.19
N SER A 168 -7.74 17.33 -0.53
CA SER A 168 -6.90 18.50 -0.48
C SER A 168 -7.27 19.40 0.70
N PHE A 169 -6.24 19.98 1.30
CA PHE A 169 -6.37 20.95 2.37
C PHE A 169 -5.90 22.32 1.86
N GLU A 170 -6.51 23.39 2.35
CA GLU A 170 -6.15 24.76 1.93
C GLU A 170 -4.70 25.09 2.26
N ASP A 171 -4.20 24.55 3.38
CA ASP A 171 -2.82 24.69 3.85
C ASP A 171 -1.86 23.66 3.24
N VAL A 172 -2.31 22.86 2.28
CA VAL A 172 -1.48 21.87 1.56
C VAL A 172 -1.69 22.04 0.05
N PRO A 173 -0.94 22.94 -0.60
CA PRO A 173 -1.02 23.11 -2.05
C PRO A 173 -0.56 21.83 -2.76
N GLY A 174 -1.05 21.58 -3.98
CA GLY A 174 -0.68 20.39 -4.77
C GLY A 174 0.82 20.28 -5.07
N SER A 175 1.57 21.39 -4.99
CA SER A 175 3.03 21.41 -5.12
C SER A 175 3.79 21.05 -3.83
N HIS A 176 3.10 20.82 -2.71
CA HIS A 176 3.74 20.45 -1.45
C HIS A 176 4.40 19.06 -1.58
N PRO A 177 5.64 18.85 -1.10
CA PRO A 177 6.39 17.61 -1.31
C PRO A 177 5.73 16.35 -0.73
N PHE A 178 4.84 16.54 0.24
CA PHE A 178 4.06 15.48 0.89
C PHE A 178 2.55 15.55 0.55
N ALA A 179 2.14 16.38 -0.42
CA ALA A 179 0.71 16.57 -0.76
C ALA A 179 -0.01 15.23 -0.97
N GLU A 180 0.64 14.32 -1.70
CA GLU A 180 0.08 13.02 -2.02
C GLU A 180 -0.02 12.08 -0.80
N ASP A 181 0.97 12.11 0.10
CA ASP A 181 0.91 11.29 1.31
C ASP A 181 -0.14 11.80 2.28
N ILE A 182 -0.27 13.13 2.39
CA ILE A 182 -1.28 13.80 3.19
C ILE A 182 -2.69 13.46 2.67
N ARG A 183 -2.89 13.59 1.35
CA ARG A 183 -4.13 13.23 0.66
C ARG A 183 -4.52 11.78 0.97
N MET A 184 -3.56 10.86 0.84
CA MET A 184 -3.76 9.44 1.11
C MET A 184 -4.04 9.17 2.58
N ALA A 185 -3.28 9.74 3.50
CA ALA A 185 -3.46 9.53 4.93
C ALA A 185 -4.84 10.03 5.41
N ASN A 186 -5.32 11.15 4.85
CA ASN A 186 -6.67 11.65 5.11
C ASN A 186 -7.75 10.73 4.51
N GLN A 187 -7.60 10.35 3.23
CA GLN A 187 -8.55 9.46 2.55
C GLN A 187 -8.76 8.14 3.30
N LYS A 188 -7.68 7.62 3.87
CA LYS A 188 -7.64 6.36 4.62
C LYS A 188 -8.06 6.47 6.07
N LYS A 189 -8.25 7.70 6.55
CA LYS A 189 -8.42 7.99 7.97
C LYS A 189 -7.24 7.49 8.82
N TRP A 190 -6.05 7.41 8.23
CA TRP A 190 -4.81 7.08 8.93
C TRP A 190 -4.30 8.27 9.74
N LEU A 191 -4.45 9.47 9.19
CA LEU A 191 -4.12 10.72 9.86
C LEU A 191 -5.16 11.77 9.45
N MET A 192 -5.97 12.19 10.41
CA MET A 192 -7.05 13.14 10.20
C MET A 192 -6.57 14.60 10.36
N PRO A 193 -7.23 15.58 9.72
CA PRO A 193 -6.99 16.99 10.00
C PRO A 193 -7.29 17.36 11.45
N ASN A 194 -6.84 18.55 11.84
CA ASN A 194 -7.24 19.14 13.10
C ASN A 194 -8.78 19.29 13.14
N PRO A 195 -9.47 18.68 14.12
CA PRO A 195 -10.94 18.67 14.15
C PRO A 195 -11.55 20.04 14.47
N GLN A 196 -10.78 20.97 15.04
CA GLN A 196 -11.23 22.34 15.33
C GLN A 196 -11.06 23.28 14.13
N SER A 197 -9.91 23.25 13.46
CA SER A 197 -9.61 24.16 12.33
C SER A 197 -9.99 23.59 10.97
N GLY A 198 -10.06 22.27 10.83
CA GLY A 198 -10.20 21.57 9.55
C GLY A 198 -8.93 21.59 8.68
N ALA A 199 -7.87 22.26 9.14
CA ALA A 199 -6.57 22.33 8.47
C ALA A 199 -5.75 21.06 8.72
N PHE A 200 -4.81 20.77 7.82
CA PHE A 200 -3.92 19.63 8.01
C PHE A 200 -2.76 19.92 8.95
N GLU A 201 -2.26 21.17 8.98
CA GLU A 201 -1.12 21.66 9.75
C GLU A 201 0.20 20.94 9.39
N PRO A 202 0.64 20.95 8.11
CA PRO A 202 1.71 20.08 7.62
C PRO A 202 3.03 20.23 8.38
N ASP A 203 3.40 21.45 8.77
CA ASP A 203 4.68 21.75 9.43
C ASP A 203 4.64 21.59 10.95
N ARG A 204 3.48 21.32 11.54
CA ARG A 204 3.36 21.19 13.00
C ARG A 204 4.03 19.89 13.47
N PRO A 205 4.91 19.94 14.48
CA PRO A 205 5.45 18.73 15.10
C PRO A 205 4.34 17.87 15.72
N VAL A 206 4.47 16.56 15.56
CA VAL A 206 3.58 15.57 16.19
C VAL A 206 4.06 15.30 17.61
N THR A 207 3.14 15.36 18.58
CA THR A 207 3.47 15.05 19.97
C THR A 207 3.45 13.55 20.23
N ARG A 208 4.14 13.11 21.30
CA ARG A 208 4.15 11.71 21.75
C ARG A 208 2.73 11.19 21.99
N GLU A 209 1.87 11.98 22.63
CA GLU A 209 0.49 11.55 22.89
C GLU A 209 -0.37 11.43 21.62
N GLU A 210 -0.17 12.32 20.64
CA GLU A 210 -0.87 12.26 19.35
C GLU A 210 -0.48 11.00 18.57
N LEU A 211 0.82 10.67 18.52
CA LEU A 211 1.31 9.46 17.86
C LEU A 211 0.72 8.20 18.50
N ILE A 212 0.75 8.10 19.83
CA ILE A 212 0.25 6.93 20.54
C ILE A 212 -1.28 6.80 20.43
N ALA A 213 -2.02 7.92 20.50
CA ALA A 213 -3.46 7.91 20.27
C ALA A 213 -3.81 7.43 18.86
N LEU A 214 -3.06 7.86 17.85
CA LEU A 214 -3.24 7.41 16.47
C LEU A 214 -3.01 5.90 16.32
N LEU A 215 -1.94 5.36 16.90
CA LEU A 215 -1.64 3.93 16.84
C LEU A 215 -2.65 3.08 17.62
N ASN A 216 -3.09 3.56 18.79
CA ASN A 216 -4.12 2.91 19.59
C ASN A 216 -5.45 2.81 18.82
N HIS A 217 -5.85 3.91 18.16
CA HIS A 217 -7.01 3.92 17.29
C HIS A 217 -6.86 2.95 16.12
N ALA A 218 -5.70 2.93 15.47
CA ALA A 218 -5.42 2.04 14.34
C ALA A 218 -5.46 0.54 14.73
N ALA A 219 -5.15 0.20 15.98
CA ALA A 219 -5.25 -1.15 16.51
C ALA A 219 -6.68 -1.53 16.96
N GLY A 220 -7.65 -0.62 16.84
CA GLY A 220 -9.05 -0.87 17.23
C GLY A 220 -9.27 -0.97 18.74
N HIS A 221 -8.33 -0.46 19.55
CA HIS A 221 -8.43 -0.50 21.00
C HIS A 221 -9.05 0.80 21.52
N ALA A 222 -10.18 0.70 22.22
CA ALA A 222 -10.84 1.84 22.87
C ALA A 222 -10.67 1.86 24.40
N GLY A 223 -9.95 0.88 24.97
CA GLY A 223 -9.93 0.61 26.41
C GLY A 223 -8.52 0.41 26.98
N VAL A 224 -8.45 0.59 28.30
CA VAL A 224 -7.32 0.17 29.13
C VAL A 224 -7.17 -1.35 29.02
N SER A 225 -5.95 -1.85 29.01
CA SER A 225 -5.68 -3.29 29.15
C SER A 225 -6.25 -3.75 30.49
N GLU A 226 -7.42 -4.40 30.48
CA GLU A 226 -8.26 -4.65 31.67
C GLU A 226 -7.55 -5.44 32.79
N ASN A 227 -6.37 -6.01 32.49
CA ASN A 227 -5.53 -6.79 33.42
C ASN A 227 -4.05 -6.34 33.42
N SER A 228 -3.76 -5.07 33.12
CA SER A 228 -2.38 -4.56 33.16
C SER A 228 -1.89 -4.35 34.60
N GLU A 229 -0.78 -4.98 34.94
CA GLU A 229 -0.03 -4.74 36.19
C GLU A 229 0.87 -3.48 36.10
N VAL A 230 0.91 -2.82 34.94
CA VAL A 230 1.73 -1.64 34.71
C VAL A 230 0.95 -0.37 35.07
N ALA A 231 1.53 0.48 35.93
CA ALA A 231 0.91 1.74 36.29
C ALA A 231 0.87 2.74 35.10
N PRO A 232 -0.18 3.58 34.99
CA PRO A 232 -0.21 4.69 34.04
C PRO A 232 0.97 5.65 34.19
N PHE A 233 1.25 6.44 33.15
CA PHE A 233 2.25 7.52 33.25
C PHE A 233 1.79 8.62 34.21
N ALA A 234 2.67 9.00 35.13
CA ALA A 234 2.36 9.96 36.19
C ALA A 234 2.07 11.38 35.66
N ASP A 235 2.62 11.74 34.50
CA ASP A 235 2.46 13.04 33.83
C ASP A 235 1.35 13.06 32.76
N ALA A 236 0.57 11.97 32.64
CA ALA A 236 -0.49 11.84 31.65
C ALA A 236 -1.81 11.24 32.18
N SER A 237 -1.95 11.03 33.50
CA SER A 237 -3.13 10.41 34.10
C SER A 237 -4.44 11.13 33.79
N ASP A 238 -4.39 12.47 33.70
CA ASP A 238 -5.58 13.31 33.54
C ASP A 238 -5.81 13.72 32.08
N ARG A 239 -5.03 13.18 31.13
CA ARG A 239 -5.14 13.52 29.71
C ARG A 239 -6.23 12.70 29.03
N PRO A 240 -6.88 13.24 27.99
CA PRO A 240 -7.82 12.46 27.17
C PRO A 240 -7.20 11.20 26.54
N THR A 241 -5.88 11.22 26.35
CA THR A 241 -5.06 10.14 25.78
C THR A 241 -4.56 9.13 26.83
N ALA A 242 -4.92 9.27 28.11
CA ALA A 242 -4.41 8.44 29.21
C ALA A 242 -4.56 6.93 28.94
N ASN A 243 -5.71 6.50 28.42
CA ASN A 243 -5.98 5.09 28.11
C ASN A 243 -5.06 4.57 26.98
N ALA A 244 -4.89 5.36 25.92
CA ALA A 244 -4.01 5.00 24.80
C ALA A 244 -2.55 4.91 25.26
N LEU A 245 -2.10 5.87 26.08
CA LEU A 245 -0.75 5.88 26.64
C LEU A 245 -0.52 4.69 27.58
N HIS A 246 -1.51 4.33 28.40
CA HIS A 246 -1.43 3.15 29.26
C HIS A 246 -1.39 1.85 28.46
N TRP A 247 -2.26 1.70 27.45
CA TRP A 247 -2.23 0.56 26.52
C TRP A 247 -0.86 0.38 25.87
N ALA A 248 -0.27 1.48 25.37
CA ALA A 248 1.02 1.45 24.71
C ALA A 248 2.17 1.15 25.67
N ARG A 249 2.07 1.62 26.92
CA ARG A 249 3.04 1.30 27.98
C ARG A 249 3.03 -0.18 28.35
N ASP A 250 1.83 -0.73 28.57
CA ASP A 250 1.61 -2.14 28.91
C ASP A 250 2.22 -3.08 27.86
N ARG A 251 2.09 -2.68 26.58
CA ARG A 251 2.61 -3.41 25.41
C ARG A 251 4.03 -3.05 25.02
N LYS A 252 4.71 -2.22 25.82
CA LYS A 252 6.09 -1.76 25.60
C LYS A 252 6.31 -0.98 24.28
N ILE A 253 5.23 -0.48 23.67
CA ILE A 253 5.29 0.37 22.47
C ILE A 253 6.02 1.68 22.78
N THR A 254 5.88 2.22 23.99
CA THR A 254 6.52 3.47 24.42
C THR A 254 7.94 3.31 24.97
N GLU A 255 8.46 2.09 25.10
CA GLU A 255 9.78 1.83 25.68
C GLU A 255 10.92 2.60 24.98
N PRO A 256 10.91 2.80 23.64
CA PRO A 256 11.91 3.63 22.98
C PRO A 256 11.84 5.13 23.29
N LEU A 257 10.68 5.62 23.76
CA LEU A 257 10.47 7.03 24.11
C LEU A 257 10.89 7.31 25.56
N THR A 258 10.64 6.35 26.46
CA THR A 258 10.93 6.43 27.89
C THR A 258 10.96 5.05 28.52
N GLY A 259 11.92 4.83 29.42
CA GLY A 259 11.94 3.69 30.35
C GLY A 259 11.38 4.03 31.73
N GLY A 260 10.90 5.27 31.94
CA GLY A 260 10.49 5.80 33.24
C GLY A 260 8.97 5.82 33.47
N ASP A 261 8.56 6.52 34.53
CA ASP A 261 7.16 6.74 34.89
C ASP A 261 6.55 7.99 34.23
N LYS A 262 7.34 8.75 33.47
CA LYS A 262 6.93 9.95 32.72
C LYS A 262 7.20 9.80 31.22
N ILE A 263 6.23 10.22 30.40
CA ILE A 263 6.29 10.11 28.93
C ILE A 263 6.58 11.45 28.24
N ASP A 264 6.39 12.58 28.93
CA ASP A 264 6.34 13.92 28.36
C ASP A 264 5.41 13.99 27.15
N PRO A 265 4.09 13.88 27.38
CA PRO A 265 3.10 13.62 26.32
C PRO A 265 3.07 14.71 25.23
N THR A 266 3.46 15.94 25.55
CA THR A 266 3.49 17.08 24.62
C THR A 266 4.83 17.25 23.90
N ALA A 267 5.87 16.50 24.28
CA ALA A 267 7.14 16.56 23.57
C ALA A 267 6.97 16.09 22.12
N PRO A 268 7.66 16.75 21.16
CA PRO A 268 7.68 16.28 19.78
C PRO A 268 8.40 14.93 19.68
N VAL A 269 7.95 14.10 18.75
CA VAL A 269 8.60 12.81 18.44
C VAL A 269 9.65 13.02 17.36
N SER A 270 10.89 12.58 17.57
CA SER A 270 11.92 12.62 16.54
C SER A 270 11.74 11.53 15.47
N HIS A 271 12.40 11.64 14.31
CA HIS A 271 12.31 10.60 13.26
C HIS A 271 12.76 9.22 13.75
N GLU A 272 13.82 9.13 14.54
CA GLU A 272 14.31 7.86 15.07
C GLU A 272 13.39 7.27 16.16
N GLU A 273 12.78 8.13 16.97
CA GLU A 273 11.76 7.74 17.94
C GLU A 273 10.50 7.21 17.24
N LEU A 274 10.04 7.88 16.17
CA LEU A 274 8.92 7.41 15.36
C LEU A 274 9.20 6.03 14.75
N ALA A 275 10.38 5.84 14.15
CA ALA A 275 10.78 4.55 13.61
C ALA A 275 10.78 3.45 14.68
N ALA A 276 11.27 3.76 15.88
CA ALA A 276 11.28 2.84 17.01
C ALA A 276 9.89 2.49 17.52
N VAL A 277 8.99 3.47 17.63
CA VAL A 277 7.60 3.25 18.03
C VAL A 277 6.86 2.41 16.98
N LEU A 278 7.07 2.68 15.69
CA LEU A 278 6.48 1.88 14.60
C LEU A 278 7.00 0.44 14.61
N PHE A 279 8.29 0.22 14.90
CA PHE A 279 8.85 -1.13 15.06
C PHE A 279 8.17 -1.89 16.20
N GLN A 280 8.06 -1.27 17.38
CA GLN A 280 7.43 -1.92 18.54
C GLN A 280 5.94 -2.17 18.30
N TYR A 281 5.25 -1.21 17.69
CA TYR A 281 3.86 -1.39 17.27
C TYR A 281 3.71 -2.59 16.32
N ASN A 282 4.57 -2.70 15.30
CA ASN A 282 4.55 -3.80 14.34
C ASN A 282 4.70 -5.17 15.02
N ALA A 283 5.62 -5.27 15.98
CA ALA A 283 5.85 -6.49 16.76
C ALA A 283 4.65 -6.84 17.64
N GLU A 284 4.03 -5.85 18.30
CA GLU A 284 2.87 -6.05 19.16
C GLU A 284 1.64 -6.54 18.36
N VAL A 285 1.32 -5.86 17.25
CA VAL A 285 0.15 -6.22 16.43
C VAL A 285 0.42 -7.39 15.47
N GLN A 286 1.59 -8.05 15.58
CA GLN A 286 2.00 -9.22 14.79
C GLN A 286 1.79 -9.03 13.29
N LEU A 287 2.11 -7.83 12.79
CA LEU A 287 2.12 -7.58 11.36
C LEU A 287 3.31 -8.31 10.71
N THR A 288 3.31 -8.39 9.37
CA THR A 288 4.26 -9.19 8.59
C THR A 288 5.71 -9.11 9.07
N GLU A 289 6.45 -10.21 8.96
CA GLU A 289 7.89 -10.26 9.19
C GLU A 289 8.62 -9.32 8.20
N MET A 290 8.87 -8.09 8.65
CA MET A 290 9.65 -7.09 7.94
C MET A 290 11.14 -7.36 8.12
N ASN A 291 11.97 -6.90 7.19
CA ASN A 291 13.41 -7.14 7.27
C ASN A 291 14.00 -6.43 8.51
N GLU A 292 14.60 -7.20 9.43
CA GLU A 292 15.27 -6.70 10.64
C GLU A 292 16.39 -5.68 10.35
N GLY A 293 16.87 -5.62 9.10
CA GLY A 293 17.85 -4.66 8.60
C GLY A 293 19.28 -5.08 8.89
N ALA A 294 20.18 -4.85 7.92
CA ALA A 294 21.61 -5.11 8.05
C ALA A 294 22.40 -3.81 7.85
N GLY A 295 22.58 -3.06 8.94
CA GLY A 295 23.32 -1.80 8.95
C GLY A 295 22.57 -0.58 8.40
N SER A 296 23.00 0.62 8.76
CA SER A 296 22.39 1.86 8.28
C SER A 296 22.79 2.16 6.83
N ARG A 297 21.78 2.46 6.01
CA ARG A 297 21.93 3.00 4.65
C ARG A 297 22.07 4.53 4.63
N PHE A 298 21.94 5.21 5.76
CA PHE A 298 21.98 6.67 5.86
C PHE A 298 23.33 7.15 6.39
N ARG A 299 23.87 8.20 5.76
CA ARG A 299 25.21 8.75 6.07
C ARG A 299 25.29 9.43 7.43
N ASP A 300 24.17 9.93 7.93
CA ASP A 300 24.02 10.66 9.19
C ASP A 300 23.61 9.76 10.36
N VAL A 301 23.44 8.46 10.11
CA VAL A 301 23.04 7.48 11.12
C VAL A 301 24.23 6.54 11.35
N LEU A 302 25.11 6.97 12.25
CA LEU A 302 26.30 6.23 12.66
C LEU A 302 25.89 5.12 13.65
N GLY A 303 26.39 3.90 13.47
CA GLY A 303 25.99 2.64 14.15
C GLY A 303 26.08 2.54 15.68
N ALA A 304 26.02 3.65 16.41
CA ALA A 304 26.31 3.72 17.84
C ALA A 304 25.15 4.22 18.73
N GLY A 305 24.03 4.68 18.17
CA GLY A 305 22.86 5.13 18.94
C GLY A 305 21.92 4.00 19.35
N THR A 306 21.25 4.10 20.51
CA THR A 306 20.30 3.10 21.02
C THR A 306 19.14 2.83 20.04
N LEU A 307 18.72 3.85 19.29
CA LEU A 307 17.62 3.76 18.33
C LEU A 307 18.08 3.42 16.90
N HIS A 308 19.40 3.32 16.67
CA HIS A 308 19.98 3.06 15.35
C HIS A 308 19.39 1.83 14.66
N ARG A 309 19.16 0.75 15.42
CA ARG A 309 18.58 -0.50 14.90
C ARG A 309 17.19 -0.27 14.28
N TYR A 310 16.39 0.62 14.83
CA TYR A 310 15.04 0.89 14.34
C TYR A 310 15.07 1.76 13.08
N VAL A 311 16.05 2.66 12.99
CA VAL A 311 16.32 3.42 11.77
C VAL A 311 16.82 2.50 10.66
N ALA A 312 17.70 1.53 10.99
CA ALA A 312 18.15 0.51 10.03
C ALA A 312 16.99 -0.37 9.55
N TRP A 313 16.09 -0.79 10.44
CA TRP A 313 14.85 -1.48 10.09
C TRP A 313 13.98 -0.63 9.15
N ALA A 314 13.75 0.64 9.48
CA ALA A 314 12.94 1.54 8.65
C ALA A 314 13.55 1.68 7.25
N GLY A 315 14.88 1.86 7.15
CA GLY A 315 15.59 1.93 5.88
C GLY A 315 15.62 0.62 5.09
N ALA A 316 15.66 -0.55 5.75
CA ALA A 316 15.62 -1.86 5.09
C ALA A 316 14.25 -2.16 4.46
N ASN A 317 13.20 -1.50 4.94
CA ASN A 317 11.84 -1.63 4.47
C ASN A 317 11.33 -0.34 3.78
N ASP A 318 12.23 0.55 3.34
CA ASP A 318 11.87 1.80 2.64
C ASP A 318 10.83 2.70 3.35
N ILE A 319 10.76 2.62 4.70
CA ILE A 319 9.97 3.50 5.57
C ILE A 319 10.79 4.75 5.88
N VAL A 320 10.95 5.63 4.88
CA VAL A 320 11.85 6.79 4.93
C VAL A 320 11.19 8.01 4.31
N LEU A 321 11.67 9.22 4.63
CA LEU A 321 11.16 10.44 4.02
C LEU A 321 11.49 10.51 2.52
N ASP A 322 12.75 10.26 2.18
CA ASP A 322 13.25 10.31 0.81
C ASP A 322 14.45 9.37 0.60
N SER A 323 14.97 9.36 -0.63
CA SER A 323 16.12 8.55 -1.04
C SER A 323 17.44 9.34 -1.02
N SER A 324 17.54 10.45 -0.30
CA SER A 324 18.74 11.31 -0.24
C SER A 324 19.94 10.63 0.44
N GLY A 325 19.69 9.54 1.17
CA GLY A 325 20.67 8.87 2.02
C GLY A 325 20.93 9.62 3.33
N VAL A 326 20.04 10.51 3.74
CA VAL A 326 20.02 11.21 5.03
C VAL A 326 18.69 10.90 5.73
N PHE A 327 18.72 10.63 7.03
CA PHE A 327 17.52 10.30 7.81
C PHE A 327 17.06 11.42 8.75
N ASN A 328 17.99 12.27 9.20
CA ASN A 328 17.82 13.30 10.22
C ASN A 328 17.20 12.75 11.51
N PRO A 329 17.88 11.81 12.22
CA PRO A 329 17.28 11.01 13.30
C PRO A 329 16.68 11.85 14.43
N THR A 330 17.36 12.91 14.85
CA THR A 330 16.95 13.74 15.99
C THR A 330 16.00 14.89 15.62
N ALA A 331 15.69 15.07 14.34
CA ALA A 331 14.77 16.12 13.90
C ALA A 331 13.33 15.78 14.34
N PRO A 332 12.54 16.78 14.78
CA PRO A 332 11.14 16.56 15.12
C PRO A 332 10.35 16.17 13.88
N THR A 333 9.49 15.17 14.01
CA THR A 333 8.61 14.71 12.93
C THR A 333 7.43 15.66 12.79
N THR A 334 7.28 16.29 11.63
CA THR A 334 6.10 17.07 11.27
C THR A 334 4.91 16.17 10.91
N ARG A 335 3.69 16.73 10.89
CA ARG A 335 2.49 15.98 10.47
C ARG A 335 2.55 15.52 9.02
N ALA A 336 3.16 16.31 8.14
CA ALA A 336 3.38 15.93 6.75
C ALA A 336 4.34 14.74 6.63
N GLU A 337 5.44 14.76 7.38
CA GLU A 337 6.41 13.67 7.45
C GLU A 337 5.78 12.41 8.06
N LEU A 338 4.96 12.55 9.11
CA LEU A 338 4.21 11.43 9.68
C LEU A 338 3.30 10.78 8.63
N ALA A 339 2.60 11.55 7.79
CA ALA A 339 1.77 11.00 6.72
C ALA A 339 2.59 10.12 5.76
N ARG A 340 3.80 10.58 5.39
CA ARG A 340 4.74 9.83 4.56
C ARG A 340 5.24 8.55 5.25
N PHE A 341 5.63 8.62 6.53
CA PHE A 341 6.03 7.46 7.33
C PHE A 341 4.91 6.42 7.42
N ILE A 342 3.69 6.83 7.79
CA ILE A 342 2.54 5.93 7.91
C ILE A 342 2.20 5.30 6.56
N ARG A 343 2.17 6.08 5.47
CA ARG A 343 1.87 5.55 4.14
C ARG A 343 2.86 4.47 3.75
N ARG A 344 4.17 4.72 3.90
CA ARG A 344 5.21 3.74 3.57
C ARG A 344 5.13 2.50 4.46
N TYR A 345 4.94 2.69 5.77
CA TYR A 345 4.74 1.60 6.71
C TYR A 345 3.53 0.72 6.35
N LYS A 346 2.40 1.34 6.00
CA LYS A 346 1.19 0.62 5.56
C LYS A 346 1.41 -0.08 4.22
N LEU A 347 2.08 0.56 3.26
CA LEU A 347 2.41 -0.05 1.98
C LEU A 347 3.26 -1.30 2.15
N GLN A 348 4.29 -1.29 3.02
CA GLN A 348 5.08 -2.50 3.24
C GLN A 348 4.26 -3.62 3.87
N ASN A 349 3.44 -3.32 4.87
CA ASN A 349 2.56 -4.32 5.47
C ASN A 349 1.52 -4.87 4.49
N LEU A 350 1.10 -4.09 3.49
CA LEU A 350 0.19 -4.55 2.45
C LEU A 350 0.90 -5.29 1.31
N LEU A 351 2.10 -4.88 0.93
CA LEU A 351 2.86 -5.49 -0.17
C LEU A 351 3.50 -6.81 0.27
N PHE A 352 3.85 -6.94 1.55
CA PHE A 352 4.42 -8.16 2.10
C PHE A 352 3.40 -9.13 2.73
N THR A 353 2.08 -8.83 2.74
CA THR A 353 1.09 -9.82 3.22
C THR A 353 1.11 -11.13 2.41
N ASP A 354 1.55 -11.10 1.13
CA ASP A 354 1.31 -12.19 0.18
C ASP A 354 2.50 -12.50 -0.75
N PHE A 355 3.71 -12.69 -0.21
CA PHE A 355 4.65 -13.64 -0.87
C PHE A 355 4.34 -15.10 -0.48
N SER A 356 3.18 -15.34 0.12
CA SER A 356 2.61 -16.65 0.41
C SER A 356 1.35 -16.92 -0.40
N TYR A 357 1.49 -17.02 -1.73
CA TYR A 357 0.99 -18.24 -2.37
C TYR A 357 2.09 -19.30 -2.20
N VAL A 358 2.08 -19.96 -1.03
CA VAL A 358 2.83 -21.20 -0.86
C VAL A 358 1.92 -22.30 -1.38
N SER A 359 2.26 -22.77 -2.59
CA SER A 359 1.97 -24.07 -3.24
C SER A 359 0.59 -24.70 -3.04
#